data_AF-A0A2I5HPW8-F1
#
_entry.id   AF-A0A2I5HPW8-F1
#
_cell.length_a   1.000
_cell.length_b   1.000
_cell.length_c   1.000
_cell.angle_alpha   90.00
_cell.angle_beta   90.00
_cell.angle_gamma   90.00
#
_symmetry.space_group_name_H-M   'P 1'
#
loop_
_entity.id
_entity.type
_entity.pdbx_description
1 polymer ?
#
loop_
_entity_poly.entity_id
_entity_poly.type
_entity_poly.pdbx_seq_one_letter_code
_entity_poly.pdbx_strand_id
1 'polypeptide(L)'
;MVIGEQSAPLKQKSVRDKISWEEIVTAARRLQIEPCALQAVCTVESSGQGFLPSGRPKILFEGHIFWRELAKRRYQPEILAASFPSIIYRQWTAQHYLGGEKEHARLETAMSLHREAALCSTSWGAFQIMGFNFALCGFHSVEDFVAAQSRGNHEQLEAFCQFMATNNLNFYLQNKDWVSFAKRYNGPGYAQNRYDLKITDAYQRCLQTQLTS
;
A
#
# COMPACT_ATOMS: atom_id res chain seq x y z
N MET A 1 30.55 -2.52 -48.42
CA MET A 1 30.81 -2.26 -46.98
C MET A 1 29.51 -1.75 -46.38
N VAL A 2 28.86 -2.56 -45.55
CA VAL A 2 27.62 -2.19 -44.86
C VAL A 2 28.03 -1.56 -43.53
N ILE A 3 27.65 -0.29 -43.36
CA ILE A 3 27.75 0.48 -42.13
C ILE A 3 26.72 -0.07 -41.13
N GLY A 4 27.19 -0.62 -40.02
CA GLY A 4 26.34 -1.11 -38.94
C GLY A 4 25.93 0.04 -38.02
N GLU A 5 24.63 0.30 -37.94
CA GLU A 5 24.03 1.12 -36.89
C GLU A 5 24.14 0.38 -35.55
N GLN A 6 24.87 0.98 -34.60
CA GLN A 6 24.82 0.56 -33.21
C GLN A 6 23.57 1.16 -32.57
N SER A 7 22.56 0.33 -32.35
CA SER A 7 21.40 0.66 -31.52
C SER A 7 21.84 0.88 -30.07
N ALA A 8 21.55 2.05 -29.51
CA ALA A 8 21.80 2.35 -28.10
C ALA A 8 21.02 1.39 -27.16
N PRO A 9 21.60 0.97 -26.03
CA PRO A 9 20.92 0.09 -25.09
C PRO A 9 19.73 0.80 -24.43
N LEU A 10 18.55 0.17 -24.47
CA LEU A 10 17.37 0.59 -23.72
C LEU A 10 17.72 0.63 -22.23
N LYS A 11 17.67 1.81 -21.61
CA LYS A 11 17.76 1.95 -20.15
C LYS A 11 16.63 1.14 -19.53
N GLN A 12 16.95 0.05 -18.83
CA GLN A 12 15.99 -0.62 -17.96
C GLN A 12 15.57 0.39 -16.87
N LYS A 13 14.29 0.78 -16.86
CA LYS A 13 13.69 1.51 -15.73
C LYS A 13 13.94 0.69 -14.46
N SER A 14 14.38 1.35 -13.40
CA SER A 14 14.48 0.70 -12.09
C SER A 14 13.08 0.28 -11.67
N VAL A 15 12.92 -0.93 -11.16
CA VAL A 15 11.62 -1.47 -10.68
C VAL A 15 11.04 -0.64 -9.52
N ARG A 16 11.88 0.24 -8.93
CA ARG A 16 11.54 1.16 -7.85
C ARG A 16 11.35 2.61 -8.33
N ASP A 17 11.34 2.84 -9.64
CA ASP A 17 11.03 4.15 -10.21
C ASP A 17 9.59 4.56 -9.86
N LYS A 18 9.34 5.86 -9.88
CA LYS A 18 8.01 6.42 -9.65
C LYS A 18 7.03 5.83 -10.68
N ILE A 19 5.82 5.48 -10.22
CA ILE A 19 4.73 5.03 -11.08
C ILE A 19 4.55 6.04 -12.22
N SER A 20 4.66 5.56 -13.45
CA SER A 20 4.55 6.38 -14.65
C SER A 20 3.09 6.65 -15.04
N TRP A 21 2.88 7.71 -15.82
CA TRP A 21 1.55 8.03 -16.34
C TRP A 21 0.96 6.90 -17.21
N GLU A 22 1.79 6.20 -17.98
CA GLU A 22 1.37 5.07 -18.82
C GLU A 22 0.84 3.89 -17.98
N GLU A 23 1.48 3.62 -16.84
CA GLU A 23 1.02 2.62 -15.87
C GLU A 23 -0.32 3.04 -15.25
N ILE A 24 -0.45 4.32 -14.87
CA ILE A 24 -1.72 4.86 -14.37
C ILE A 24 -2.83 4.74 -15.41
N VAL A 25 -2.59 5.11 -16.66
CA VAL A 25 -3.59 4.99 -17.75
C VAL A 25 -3.99 3.53 -17.96
N THR A 26 -3.02 2.61 -17.94
CA THR A 26 -3.27 1.18 -18.11
C THR A 26 -4.10 0.61 -16.96
N ALA A 27 -3.73 0.94 -15.72
CA ALA A 27 -4.46 0.52 -14.53
C ALA A 27 -5.87 1.12 -14.47
N ALA A 28 -6.01 2.41 -14.77
CA ALA A 28 -7.30 3.11 -14.79
C ALA A 28 -8.25 2.51 -15.83
N ARG A 29 -7.75 2.13 -17.01
CA ARG A 29 -8.54 1.44 -18.04
C ARG A 29 -9.13 0.12 -17.52
N ARG A 30 -8.34 -0.71 -16.82
CA ARG A 30 -8.82 -1.98 -16.23
C ARG A 30 -9.89 -1.77 -15.17
N LEU A 31 -9.75 -0.70 -14.37
CA LEU A 31 -10.71 -0.31 -13.34
C LEU A 31 -11.92 0.46 -13.88
N GLN A 32 -11.91 0.78 -15.18
CA GLN A 32 -12.90 1.61 -15.87
C GLN A 32 -13.10 2.98 -15.19
N ILE A 33 -12.00 3.61 -14.76
CA ILE A 33 -12.00 4.95 -14.16
C ILE A 33 -11.16 5.90 -15.01
N GLU A 34 -11.34 7.21 -14.82
CA GLU A 34 -10.49 8.19 -15.47
C GLU A 34 -9.04 8.09 -14.95
N PRO A 35 -8.02 8.18 -15.82
CA PRO A 35 -6.61 8.16 -15.39
C PRO A 35 -6.29 9.21 -14.33
N CYS A 36 -6.85 10.42 -14.45
CA CYS A 36 -6.67 11.45 -13.44
C CYS A 36 -7.33 11.13 -12.09
N ALA A 37 -8.41 10.36 -12.06
CA ALA A 37 -9.01 9.90 -10.81
C ALA A 37 -8.08 8.92 -10.10
N LEU A 38 -7.51 7.95 -10.84
CA LEU A 38 -6.51 7.04 -10.27
C LEU A 38 -5.24 7.78 -9.82
N GLN A 39 -4.73 8.70 -10.63
CA GLN A 39 -3.58 9.54 -10.28
C GLN A 39 -3.83 10.33 -9.01
N ALA A 40 -5.03 10.92 -8.86
CA ALA A 40 -5.40 11.70 -7.69
C ALA A 40 -5.36 10.88 -6.41
N VAL A 41 -6.02 9.71 -6.44
CA VAL A 41 -5.98 8.77 -5.31
C VAL A 41 -4.56 8.30 -5.05
N CYS A 42 -3.79 7.96 -6.09
CA CYS A 42 -2.40 7.56 -5.90
C CYS A 42 -1.56 8.66 -5.27
N THR A 43 -1.80 9.92 -5.62
CA THR A 43 -1.09 11.06 -5.04
C THR A 43 -1.44 11.30 -3.57
N VAL A 44 -2.68 11.05 -3.17
CA VAL A 44 -3.15 11.32 -1.79
C VAL A 44 -2.88 10.14 -0.86
N GLU A 45 -3.12 8.93 -1.34
CA GLU A 45 -3.02 7.69 -0.56
C GLU A 45 -1.60 7.11 -0.56
N SER A 46 -0.78 7.44 -1.57
CA SER A 46 0.64 7.18 -1.48
C SER A 46 1.29 8.22 -0.58
N SER A 47 2.04 7.77 0.40
CA SER A 47 2.97 8.64 1.15
C SER A 47 4.19 9.10 0.31
N GLY A 48 4.07 9.14 -1.02
CA GLY A 48 5.05 9.58 -2.00
C GLY A 48 6.20 8.59 -2.27
N GLN A 49 6.47 7.67 -1.34
CA GLN A 49 7.54 6.68 -1.45
C GLN A 49 7.10 5.35 -0.84
N GLY A 50 7.07 4.29 -1.65
CA GLY A 50 6.76 2.92 -1.23
C GLY A 50 7.93 2.17 -0.60
N PHE A 51 9.13 2.74 -0.64
CA PHE A 51 10.37 2.14 -0.18
C PHE A 51 11.14 3.10 0.71
N LEU A 52 11.89 2.54 1.66
CA LEU A 52 12.86 3.25 2.50
C LEU A 52 14.18 3.41 1.73
N PRO A 53 15.12 4.27 2.20
CA PRO A 53 16.44 4.42 1.57
C PRO A 53 17.24 3.11 1.48
N SER A 54 17.02 2.15 2.38
CA SER A 54 17.62 0.81 2.30
C SER A 54 17.12 -0.03 1.12
N GLY A 55 16.03 0.39 0.46
CA GLY A 55 15.34 -0.38 -0.56
C GLY A 55 14.32 -1.38 0.00
N ARG A 56 14.12 -1.46 1.31
CA ARG A 56 13.01 -2.23 1.91
C ARG A 56 11.68 -1.50 1.69
N PRO A 57 10.55 -2.21 1.54
CA PRO A 57 9.25 -1.55 1.47
C PRO A 57 8.99 -0.77 2.77
N LYS A 58 8.32 0.37 2.65
CA LYS A 58 7.80 1.08 3.82
C LYS A 58 6.75 0.21 4.50
N ILE A 59 6.85 0.06 5.82
CA ILE A 59 5.90 -0.70 6.61
C ILE A 59 5.49 0.04 7.88
N LEU A 60 4.35 -0.36 8.45
CA LEU A 60 3.99 -0.12 9.84
C LEU A 60 3.53 -1.44 10.45
N PHE A 61 4.19 -1.88 11.53
CA PHE A 61 3.82 -3.09 12.23
C PHE A 61 2.82 -2.78 13.36
N GLU A 62 1.67 -3.47 13.33
CA GLU A 62 0.55 -3.21 14.22
C GLU A 62 0.43 -4.27 15.32
N GLY A 63 1.03 -4.02 16.49
CA GLY A 63 1.06 -5.01 17.58
C GLY A 63 -0.32 -5.43 18.11
N HIS A 64 -1.31 -4.54 18.03
CA HIS A 64 -2.70 -4.86 18.37
C HIS A 64 -3.43 -5.70 17.32
N ILE A 65 -3.02 -5.58 16.05
CA ILE A 65 -3.48 -6.49 15.01
C ILE A 65 -2.75 -7.83 15.18
N PHE A 66 -1.47 -7.82 15.57
CA PHE A 66 -0.73 -9.05 15.84
C PHE A 66 -1.33 -9.86 16.98
N TRP A 67 -1.71 -9.21 18.09
CA TRP A 67 -2.53 -9.84 19.12
C TRP A 67 -3.75 -10.57 18.52
N ARG A 68 -4.51 -9.87 17.67
CA ARG A 68 -5.73 -10.43 17.06
C ARG A 68 -5.43 -11.58 16.09
N GLU A 69 -4.40 -11.45 15.26
CA GLU A 69 -3.99 -12.48 14.29
C GLU A 69 -3.43 -13.74 14.98
N LEU A 70 -2.73 -13.59 16.11
CA LEU A 70 -2.34 -14.70 16.97
C LEU A 70 -3.56 -15.38 17.59
N ALA A 71 -4.48 -14.61 18.17
CA ALA A 71 -5.71 -15.15 18.77
C ALA A 71 -6.57 -15.92 17.75
N LYS A 72 -6.74 -15.38 16.54
CA LYS A 72 -7.44 -16.05 15.42
C LYS A 72 -6.83 -17.41 15.09
N ARG A 73 -5.51 -17.54 15.24
CA ARG A 73 -4.74 -18.78 15.02
C ARG A 73 -4.56 -19.62 16.30
N ARG A 74 -5.28 -19.28 17.37
CA ARG A 74 -5.22 -19.96 18.68
C ARG A 74 -3.82 -19.99 19.30
N TYR A 75 -3.02 -18.96 19.04
CA TYR A 75 -1.63 -18.82 19.50
C TYR A 75 -1.49 -17.92 20.74
N GLN A 76 -2.45 -18.03 21.67
CA GLN A 76 -2.44 -17.53 23.06
C GLN A 76 -1.62 -16.24 23.30
N PRO A 77 -1.97 -15.10 22.68
CA PRO A 77 -1.20 -13.86 22.79
C PRO A 77 -1.10 -13.34 24.23
N GLU A 78 -2.04 -13.69 25.10
CA GLU A 78 -2.04 -13.37 26.53
C GLU A 78 -0.82 -13.90 27.29
N ILE A 79 -0.25 -15.04 26.87
CA ILE A 79 0.96 -15.60 27.47
C ILE A 79 2.19 -14.85 26.97
N LEU A 80 2.23 -14.56 25.67
CA LEU A 80 3.40 -13.96 25.01
C LEU A 80 3.55 -12.47 25.30
N ALA A 81 2.44 -11.76 25.54
CA ALA A 81 2.45 -10.31 25.73
C ALA A 81 3.29 -9.86 26.93
N ALA A 82 3.39 -10.68 27.98
CA ALA A 82 4.22 -10.38 29.14
C ALA A 82 5.72 -10.30 28.77
N SER A 83 6.18 -11.15 27.85
CA SER A 83 7.56 -11.18 27.37
C SER A 83 7.83 -10.18 26.25
N PHE A 84 6.80 -9.76 25.51
CA PHE A 84 6.93 -8.90 24.33
C PHE A 84 5.96 -7.70 24.32
N PRO A 85 5.95 -6.84 25.37
CA PRO A 85 4.92 -5.82 25.54
C PRO A 85 4.92 -4.71 24.47
N SER A 86 6.05 -4.49 23.77
CA SER A 86 6.15 -3.54 22.66
C SER A 86 5.74 -4.12 21.29
N ILE A 87 5.56 -5.44 21.23
CA ILE A 87 5.23 -6.19 20.01
C ILE A 87 3.80 -6.74 20.05
N ILE A 88 3.33 -7.16 21.22
CA ILE A 88 2.02 -7.78 21.41
C ILE A 88 1.28 -7.00 22.50
N TYR A 89 0.18 -6.35 22.13
CA TYR A 89 -0.65 -5.57 23.04
C TYR A 89 -2.10 -5.55 22.56
N ARG A 90 -3.10 -5.58 23.46
CA ARG A 90 -4.50 -5.78 23.05
C ARG A 90 -5.18 -4.52 22.50
N GLN A 91 -4.83 -3.35 23.04
CA GLN A 91 -5.45 -2.07 22.69
C GLN A 91 -4.54 -1.27 21.76
N TRP A 92 -5.11 -0.58 20.78
CA TRP A 92 -4.34 0.30 19.91
C TRP A 92 -3.60 1.36 20.74
N THR A 93 -2.32 1.59 20.41
CA THR A 93 -1.49 2.66 20.98
C THR A 93 -0.40 3.05 19.98
N ALA A 94 -0.11 4.35 19.89
CA ALA A 94 0.98 4.87 19.08
C ALA A 94 2.36 4.80 19.76
N GLN A 95 2.41 4.49 21.07
CA GLN A 95 3.62 4.55 21.89
C GLN A 95 4.75 3.64 21.38
N HIS A 96 4.40 2.54 20.72
CA HIS A 96 5.37 1.52 20.29
C HIS A 96 5.86 1.72 18.84
N TYR A 97 5.28 2.65 18.09
CA TYR A 97 5.74 2.93 16.73
C TYR A 97 7.08 3.64 16.77
N LEU A 98 8.04 3.12 16.02
CA LEU A 98 9.39 3.65 15.90
C LEU A 98 9.64 4.31 14.54
N GLY A 99 8.86 3.89 13.53
CA GLY A 99 8.90 4.43 12.18
C GLY A 99 10.13 3.97 11.36
N GLY A 100 9.98 4.04 10.03
CA GLY A 100 11.06 3.75 9.09
C GLY A 100 11.66 2.35 9.26
N GLU A 101 12.99 2.27 9.27
CA GLU A 101 13.71 0.99 9.36
C GLU A 101 13.47 0.24 10.68
N LYS A 102 13.10 0.96 11.75
CA LYS A 102 12.88 0.37 13.07
C LYS A 102 11.59 -0.45 13.12
N GLU A 103 10.63 -0.18 12.25
CA GLU A 103 9.44 -1.02 12.11
C GLU A 103 9.79 -2.42 11.59
N HIS A 104 10.81 -2.54 10.74
CA HIS A 104 11.29 -3.86 10.30
C HIS A 104 11.88 -4.66 11.45
N ALA A 105 12.59 -4.03 12.39
CA ALA A 105 13.10 -4.75 13.58
C ALA A 105 11.95 -5.27 14.47
N ARG A 106 10.87 -4.49 14.61
CA ARG A 106 9.66 -4.92 15.32
C ARG A 106 9.00 -6.10 14.60
N LEU A 107 8.88 -6.01 13.28
CA LEU A 107 8.33 -7.08 12.44
C LEU A 107 9.15 -8.37 12.55
N GLU A 108 10.49 -8.31 12.46
CA GLU A 108 11.33 -9.50 12.57
C GLU A 108 11.18 -10.19 13.94
N THR A 109 11.06 -9.39 15.01
CA THR A 109 10.74 -9.92 16.35
C THR A 109 9.40 -10.66 16.34
N ALA A 110 8.35 -10.06 15.78
CA ALA A 110 7.03 -10.71 15.65
C ALA A 110 7.08 -11.97 14.77
N MET A 111 7.86 -11.95 13.69
CA MET A 111 8.02 -13.10 12.78
C MET A 111 8.72 -14.27 13.44
N SER A 112 9.62 -14.03 14.39
CA SER A 112 10.23 -15.08 15.22
C SER A 112 9.21 -15.81 16.11
N LEU A 113 8.10 -15.16 16.45
CA LEU A 113 7.03 -15.74 17.27
C LEU A 113 6.00 -16.45 16.40
N HIS A 114 5.53 -15.77 15.35
CA HIS A 114 4.60 -16.33 14.38
C HIS A 114 4.61 -15.54 13.06
N ARG A 115 5.34 -16.04 12.06
CA ARG A 115 5.59 -15.37 10.77
C ARG A 115 4.32 -14.88 10.06
N GLU A 116 3.41 -15.78 9.72
CA GLU A 116 2.23 -15.45 8.91
C GLU A 116 1.35 -14.38 9.59
N ALA A 117 1.07 -14.54 10.89
CA ALA A 117 0.34 -13.56 11.70
C ALA A 117 1.05 -12.20 11.74
N ALA A 118 2.38 -12.17 11.83
CA ALA A 118 3.17 -10.93 11.84
C ALA A 118 3.08 -10.20 10.49
N LEU A 119 3.23 -10.93 9.38
CA LEU A 119 3.08 -10.37 8.03
C LEU A 119 1.65 -9.85 7.80
N CYS A 120 0.63 -10.60 8.26
CA CYS A 120 -0.78 -10.18 8.23
C CYS A 120 -1.02 -8.89 9.03
N SER A 121 -0.23 -8.67 10.08
CA SER A 121 -0.38 -7.55 11.02
C SER A 121 0.47 -6.33 10.65
N THR A 122 0.93 -6.26 9.41
CA THR A 122 1.78 -5.18 8.92
C THR A 122 1.13 -4.53 7.71
N SER A 123 1.15 -3.21 7.62
CA SER A 123 0.82 -2.48 6.38
C SER A 123 2.05 -2.36 5.48
N TRP A 124 1.87 -2.44 4.17
CA TRP A 124 3.00 -2.56 3.23
C TRP A 124 2.95 -1.55 2.08
N GLY A 125 4.12 -1.00 1.75
CA GLY A 125 4.36 -0.22 0.55
C GLY A 125 3.71 1.17 0.55
N ALA A 126 3.61 1.75 -0.64
CA ALA A 126 3.15 3.13 -0.85
C ALA A 126 1.75 3.37 -0.29
N PHE A 127 0.84 2.41 -0.49
CA PHE A 127 -0.59 2.50 -0.18
C PHE A 127 -0.96 1.93 1.19
N GLN A 128 0.01 1.42 1.95
CA GLN A 128 -0.16 0.92 3.31
C GLN A 128 -1.30 -0.09 3.48
N ILE A 129 -1.47 -1.00 2.51
CA ILE A 129 -2.46 -2.08 2.62
C ILE A 129 -1.99 -3.09 3.67
N MET A 130 -2.88 -3.42 4.62
CA MET A 130 -2.64 -4.43 5.65
C MET A 130 -2.46 -5.82 5.05
N GLY A 131 -1.48 -6.57 5.53
CA GLY A 131 -1.14 -7.91 5.05
C GLY A 131 -2.29 -8.90 5.16
N PHE A 132 -3.19 -8.79 6.16
CA PHE A 132 -4.37 -9.65 6.27
C PHE A 132 -5.35 -9.50 5.08
N ASN A 133 -5.19 -8.46 4.25
CA ASN A 133 -5.97 -8.25 3.03
C ASN A 133 -5.34 -8.91 1.79
N PHE A 134 -4.30 -9.74 1.92
CA PHE A 134 -3.58 -10.34 0.78
C PHE A 134 -4.53 -10.98 -0.25
N ALA A 135 -5.57 -11.69 0.21
CA ALA A 135 -6.54 -12.34 -0.67
C ALA A 135 -7.41 -11.32 -1.44
N LEU A 136 -7.76 -10.19 -0.81
CA LEU A 136 -8.49 -9.10 -1.49
C LEU A 136 -7.63 -8.40 -2.55
N CYS A 137 -6.31 -8.45 -2.38
CA CYS A 137 -5.31 -8.01 -3.36
C CYS A 137 -5.00 -9.08 -4.42
N GLY A 138 -5.67 -10.23 -4.42
CA GLY A 138 -5.52 -11.29 -5.42
C GLY A 138 -4.37 -12.27 -5.18
N PHE A 139 -3.78 -12.28 -3.98
CA PHE A 139 -2.69 -13.19 -3.64
C PHE A 139 -3.18 -14.46 -2.93
N HIS A 140 -2.47 -15.57 -3.11
CA HIS A 140 -2.79 -16.85 -2.48
C HIS A 140 -2.30 -16.92 -1.02
N SER A 141 -1.24 -16.19 -0.69
CA SER A 141 -0.65 -16.13 0.65
C SER A 141 -0.21 -14.71 0.99
N VAL A 142 -0.01 -14.44 2.29
CA VAL A 142 0.56 -13.16 2.72
C VAL A 142 2.04 -13.03 2.31
N GLU A 143 2.75 -14.14 2.19
CA GLU A 143 4.13 -14.19 1.69
C GLU A 143 4.21 -13.73 0.24
N ASP A 144 3.31 -14.19 -0.64
CA ASP A 144 3.26 -13.73 -2.03
C ASP A 144 2.96 -12.24 -2.13
N PHE A 145 2.02 -11.77 -1.30
CA PHE A 145 1.70 -10.34 -1.20
C PHE A 145 2.94 -9.55 -0.76
N VAL A 146 3.63 -9.95 0.30
CA VAL A 146 4.84 -9.27 0.80
C VAL A 146 5.97 -9.28 -0.23
N ALA A 147 6.15 -10.40 -0.94
CA ALA A 147 7.13 -10.49 -2.02
C ALA A 147 6.82 -9.51 -3.16
N ALA A 148 5.55 -9.36 -3.54
CA ALA A 148 5.12 -8.38 -4.53
C ALA A 148 5.34 -6.94 -4.02
N GLN A 149 4.92 -6.63 -2.79
CA GLN A 149 5.13 -5.30 -2.19
C GLN A 149 6.61 -4.92 -2.08
N SER A 150 7.51 -5.90 -2.00
CA SER A 150 8.95 -5.70 -1.92
C SER A 150 9.63 -5.54 -3.29
N ARG A 151 8.95 -5.86 -4.39
CA ARG A 151 9.53 -5.90 -5.73
C ARG A 151 9.67 -4.50 -6.35
N GLY A 152 8.60 -3.71 -6.32
CA GLY A 152 8.57 -2.42 -6.99
C GLY A 152 7.31 -1.61 -6.72
N ASN A 153 7.33 -0.35 -7.16
CA ASN A 153 6.15 0.52 -7.04
C ASN A 153 5.03 0.06 -7.97
N HIS A 154 5.37 -0.59 -9.09
CA HIS A 154 4.40 -1.19 -10.00
C HIS A 154 3.56 -2.25 -9.29
N GLU A 155 4.19 -3.22 -8.63
CA GLU A 155 3.50 -4.28 -7.91
C GLU A 155 2.65 -3.73 -6.76
N GLN A 156 3.13 -2.69 -6.08
CA GLN A 156 2.35 -1.99 -5.06
C GLN A 156 1.09 -1.33 -5.64
N LEU A 157 1.18 -0.76 -6.84
CA LEU A 157 0.02 -0.21 -7.57
C LEU A 157 -0.95 -1.33 -7.97
N GLU A 158 -0.45 -2.44 -8.52
CA GLU A 158 -1.29 -3.57 -8.93
C GLU A 158 -2.09 -4.13 -7.75
N ALA A 159 -1.43 -4.35 -6.60
CA ALA A 159 -2.09 -4.80 -5.39
C ALA A 159 -3.16 -3.80 -4.91
N PHE A 160 -2.87 -2.50 -4.99
CA PHE A 160 -3.82 -1.44 -4.65
C PHE A 160 -5.03 -1.39 -5.59
N CYS A 161 -4.81 -1.49 -6.90
CA CYS A 161 -5.87 -1.54 -7.89
C CYS A 161 -6.77 -2.78 -7.68
N GLN A 162 -6.17 -3.95 -7.43
CA GLN A 162 -6.94 -5.16 -7.15
C GLN A 162 -7.73 -5.04 -5.86
N PHE A 163 -7.13 -4.49 -4.79
CA PHE A 163 -7.83 -4.22 -3.54
C PHE A 163 -9.05 -3.31 -3.74
N MET A 164 -8.90 -2.24 -4.52
CA MET A 164 -10.01 -1.33 -4.86
C MET A 164 -11.10 -2.05 -5.64
N ALA A 165 -10.76 -2.84 -6.65
CA ALA A 165 -11.73 -3.59 -7.45
C ALA A 165 -12.52 -4.58 -6.58
N THR A 166 -11.84 -5.39 -5.77
CA THR A 166 -12.49 -6.39 -4.90
C THR A 166 -13.44 -5.74 -3.89
N ASN A 167 -13.11 -4.56 -3.37
CA ASN A 167 -13.95 -3.82 -2.42
C ASN A 167 -14.94 -2.86 -3.10
N ASN A 168 -15.07 -2.90 -4.43
CA ASN A 168 -15.91 -2.01 -5.22
C ASN A 168 -15.66 -0.51 -4.95
N LEU A 169 -14.41 -0.15 -4.67
CA LEU A 169 -14.03 1.25 -4.43
C LEU A 169 -13.90 2.04 -5.74
N ASN A 170 -13.57 1.36 -6.84
CA ASN A 170 -13.51 1.96 -8.16
C ASN A 170 -14.86 2.57 -8.58
N PHE A 171 -15.99 2.01 -8.17
CA PHE A 171 -17.33 2.57 -8.43
C PHE A 171 -17.45 4.04 -7.96
N TYR A 172 -16.90 4.38 -6.79
CA TYR A 172 -16.94 5.75 -6.30
C TYR A 172 -16.07 6.68 -7.15
N LEU A 173 -14.92 6.20 -7.61
CA LEU A 173 -14.05 6.97 -8.50
C LEU A 173 -14.66 7.17 -9.89
N GLN A 174 -15.41 6.20 -10.41
CA GLN A 174 -16.17 6.33 -11.67
C GLN A 174 -17.17 7.48 -11.60
N ASN A 175 -17.85 7.59 -10.46
CA ASN A 175 -18.86 8.62 -10.20
C ASN A 175 -18.27 9.91 -9.61
N LYS A 176 -16.94 10.00 -9.46
CA LYS A 176 -16.25 11.13 -8.81
C LYS A 176 -16.78 11.42 -7.40
N ASP A 177 -17.26 10.39 -6.71
CA ASP A 177 -17.73 10.45 -5.32
C ASP A 177 -16.54 10.29 -4.36
N TRP A 178 -15.75 11.36 -4.25
CA TRP A 178 -14.54 11.40 -3.43
C TRP A 178 -14.83 11.22 -1.95
N VAL A 179 -16.00 11.66 -1.49
CA VAL A 179 -16.44 11.54 -0.10
C VAL A 179 -16.67 10.08 0.26
N SER A 180 -17.46 9.35 -0.52
CA SER A 180 -17.72 7.94 -0.26
C SER A 180 -16.46 7.09 -0.43
N PHE A 181 -15.62 7.40 -1.42
CA PHE A 181 -14.32 6.74 -1.57
C PHE A 181 -13.47 6.94 -0.32
N ALA A 182 -13.23 8.19 0.09
CA ALA A 182 -12.37 8.52 1.22
C ALA A 182 -12.88 7.92 2.53
N LYS A 183 -14.19 7.96 2.77
CA LYS A 183 -14.81 7.36 3.96
C LYS A 183 -14.61 5.85 4.04
N ARG A 184 -14.68 5.14 2.90
CA ARG A 184 -14.51 3.69 2.87
C ARG A 184 -13.05 3.26 2.96
N TYR A 185 -12.15 4.01 2.33
CA TYR A 185 -10.73 3.69 2.32
C TYR A 185 -10.05 4.09 3.64
N ASN A 186 -10.27 5.31 4.12
CA ASN A 186 -9.60 5.89 5.30
C ASN A 186 -10.42 5.75 6.60
N GLY A 187 -11.66 5.26 6.50
CA GLY A 187 -12.54 5.08 7.65
C GLY A 187 -13.25 6.36 8.11
N PRO A 188 -13.95 6.33 9.26
CA PRO A 188 -14.79 7.44 9.72
C PRO A 188 -14.02 8.74 10.02
N GLY A 189 -12.69 8.64 10.20
CA GLY A 189 -11.79 9.78 10.42
C GLY A 189 -11.36 10.52 9.14
N TYR A 190 -11.90 10.16 7.97
CA TYR A 190 -11.42 10.70 6.68
C TYR A 190 -11.61 12.23 6.58
N ALA A 191 -12.72 12.76 7.10
CA ALA A 191 -13.10 14.16 6.96
C ALA A 191 -12.18 15.08 7.77
N GLN A 192 -11.79 14.67 8.98
CA GLN A 192 -10.85 15.41 9.82
C GLN A 192 -9.49 15.59 9.12
N ASN A 193 -9.10 14.59 8.34
CA ASN A 193 -7.86 14.61 7.55
C ASN A 193 -8.05 15.16 6.12
N ARG A 194 -9.28 15.58 5.77
CA ARG A 194 -9.68 16.18 4.49
C ARG A 194 -9.30 15.34 3.26
N TYR A 195 -9.39 14.01 3.37
CA TYR A 195 -8.97 13.09 2.30
C TYR A 195 -9.74 13.32 0.99
N ASP A 196 -11.05 13.48 1.09
CA ASP A 196 -11.97 13.79 -0.01
C ASP A 196 -11.57 15.09 -0.75
N LEU A 197 -11.28 16.15 0.00
CA LEU A 197 -10.85 17.43 -0.57
C LEU A 197 -9.47 17.31 -1.23
N LYS A 198 -8.51 16.61 -0.58
CA LYS A 198 -7.19 16.36 -1.15
C LYS A 198 -7.26 15.59 -2.46
N ILE A 199 -8.15 14.58 -2.55
CA ILE A 199 -8.37 13.80 -3.77
C ILE A 199 -8.97 14.70 -4.85
N THR A 200 -9.96 15.52 -4.49
CA THR A 200 -10.58 16.50 -5.40
C THR A 200 -9.52 17.44 -5.99
N ASP A 201 -8.69 18.05 -5.14
CA ASP A 201 -7.64 18.99 -5.55
C ASP A 201 -6.57 18.31 -6.42
N ALA A 202 -6.19 17.07 -6.09
CA ALA A 202 -5.24 16.30 -6.89
C ALA A 202 -5.82 15.93 -8.27
N TYR A 203 -7.11 15.62 -8.34
CA TYR A 203 -7.81 15.33 -9.59
C TYR A 203 -7.83 16.55 -10.52
N GLN A 204 -8.21 17.72 -10.00
CA GLN A 204 -8.23 18.97 -10.78
C GLN A 204 -6.84 19.35 -11.30
N ARG A 205 -5.80 19.23 -10.46
CA ARG A 205 -4.41 19.46 -10.88
C ARG A 205 -3.96 18.52 -11.98
N CYS A 206 -4.35 17.24 -11.91
CA CYS A 206 -4.07 16.28 -12.96
C CYS A 206 -4.73 16.69 -14.28
N LEU A 207 -6.03 17.02 -14.27
CA LEU A 207 -6.73 17.46 -15.48
C LEU A 207 -6.04 18.68 -16.12
N GLN A 208 -5.70 19.69 -15.32
CA GLN A 208 -5.01 20.87 -15.82
C GLN A 208 -3.67 20.53 -16.47
N THR A 209 -2.89 19.65 -15.83
CA THR A 209 -1.59 19.20 -16.38
C THR A 209 -1.76 18.53 -17.74
N GLN A 210 -2.79 17.70 -17.90
CA GLN A 210 -3.06 16.98 -19.15
C GLN A 210 -3.60 17.88 -20.27
N LEU A 211 -4.20 19.03 -19.95
CA LEU A 211 -4.66 20.00 -20.95
C LEU A 211 -3.52 20.88 -21.49
N THR A 212 -2.46 21.07 -20.71
CA THR A 212 -1.32 21.93 -21.05
C THR A 212 -0.10 21.17 -21.57
N SER A 213 -0.17 19.83 -21.63
CA SER A 213 0.90 18.95 -22.15
C SER A 213 0.60 18.53 -23.58
#